data_AF-A0A353YZM7-F1
#
_entry.id   AF-A0A353YZM7-F1
#
_cell.length_a   1.000
_cell.length_b   1.000
_cell.length_c   1.000
_cell.angle_alpha   90.00
_cell.angle_beta   90.00
_cell.angle_gamma   90.00
#
_symmetry.space_group_name_H-M   'P 1'
#
loop_
_entity.id
_entity.type
_entity.pdbx_description
1 polymer ?
#
loop_
_entity_poly.entity_id
_entity_poly.type
_entity_poly.pdbx_seq_one_letter_code
_entity_poly.pdbx_strand_id
1 'polypeptide(L)'
;MKKGRIVVRVEISTLTDGNGKLNHEKMDRLAMMLSNLHNSGKELLLVSSGAIALGSDKLNIELNTADVTGLMATAAVGQAELIKLYQKYFDQYNQMVAQVLLASDIVNHEKRKTNTQNTFETLLEMNIIPIINENDAVSTSDIELEDNYPLALNVATISNADIILIKSDINSKYIIQPCGGLQARIVSNEEEMIKNVEDICEQLSHITKECGFPESIEKIVYQTDAS
;
A
#
# COMPACT_ATOMS: atom_id res chain seq x y z
N MET A 1 18.34 -8.55 -14.89
CA MET A 1 18.06 -8.81 -13.46
C MET A 1 16.58 -8.66 -13.25
N LYS A 2 15.96 -9.51 -12.43
CA LYS A 2 14.53 -9.44 -12.14
C LYS A 2 14.24 -8.15 -11.37
N LYS A 3 13.27 -7.36 -11.82
CA LYS A 3 12.84 -6.13 -11.16
C LYS A 3 12.13 -6.54 -9.87
N GLY A 4 12.69 -6.24 -8.70
CA GLY A 4 12.07 -6.61 -7.43
C GLY A 4 10.71 -5.93 -7.30
N ARG A 5 9.66 -6.71 -7.07
CA ARG A 5 8.27 -6.23 -7.00
C ARG A 5 7.83 -6.05 -5.56
N ILE A 6 7.42 -4.84 -5.22
CA ILE A 6 7.19 -4.42 -3.85
C ILE A 6 5.76 -3.89 -3.72
N VAL A 7 4.99 -4.50 -2.83
CA VAL A 7 3.75 -3.92 -2.34
C VAL A 7 4.07 -3.03 -1.16
N VAL A 8 3.74 -1.75 -1.26
CA VAL A 8 3.92 -0.78 -0.19
C VAL A 8 2.59 -0.54 0.48
N ARG A 9 2.48 -0.77 1.79
CA ARG A 9 1.30 -0.46 2.59
C ARG A 9 1.53 0.85 3.34
N VAL A 10 0.62 1.80 3.15
CA VAL A 10 0.56 3.05 3.92
C VAL A 10 -0.83 3.24 4.50
N GLU A 11 -0.88 3.72 5.74
CA GLU A 11 -2.11 4.16 6.39
C GLU A 11 -2.22 5.68 6.33
N ILE A 12 -3.45 6.20 6.34
CA ILE A 12 -3.67 7.65 6.28
C ILE A 12 -3.09 8.38 7.49
N SER A 13 -3.06 7.75 8.66
CA SER A 13 -2.40 8.23 9.87
C SER A 13 -0.90 8.49 9.65
N THR A 14 -0.25 7.73 8.75
CA THR A 14 1.15 7.98 8.37
C THR A 14 1.32 9.26 7.55
N LEU A 15 0.22 9.79 7.02
CA LEU A 15 0.15 10.93 6.11
C LEU A 15 -0.58 12.13 6.72
N THR A 16 -1.08 12.04 7.95
CA THR A 16 -1.73 13.13 8.66
C THR A 16 -0.85 13.71 9.77
N ASP A 17 -1.18 14.92 10.23
CA ASP A 17 -0.58 15.59 11.38
C ASP A 17 -1.25 15.18 12.70
N GLY A 18 -0.79 15.73 13.82
CA GLY A 18 -1.37 15.43 15.14
C GLY A 18 -2.84 15.88 15.32
N ASN A 19 -3.38 16.66 14.37
CA ASN A 19 -4.78 17.09 14.35
C ASN A 19 -5.61 16.28 13.35
N GLY A 20 -5.04 15.22 12.76
CA GLY A 20 -5.71 14.38 11.76
C GLY A 20 -5.81 15.01 10.37
N LYS A 21 -5.19 16.19 10.14
CA LYS A 21 -5.17 16.84 8.82
C LYS A 21 -4.05 16.29 7.96
N LEU A 22 -4.24 16.28 6.65
CA LEU A 22 -3.19 15.84 5.73
C LEU A 22 -1.90 16.64 5.94
N ASN A 23 -0.80 15.93 6.15
CA ASN A 23 0.53 16.49 6.24
C ASN A 23 1.20 16.43 4.86
N HIS A 24 1.27 17.60 4.22
CA HIS A 24 1.85 17.77 2.89
C HIS A 24 3.34 17.40 2.80
N GLU A 25 4.12 17.61 3.87
CA GLU A 25 5.53 17.24 3.93
C GLU A 25 5.71 15.72 3.97
N LYS A 26 4.88 15.03 4.78
CA LYS A 26 4.90 13.56 4.83
C LYS A 26 4.51 12.93 3.48
N MET A 27 3.51 13.50 2.80
CA MET A 27 3.09 13.04 1.46
C MET A 27 4.18 13.25 0.41
N ASP A 28 4.82 14.43 0.39
CA ASP A 28 5.93 14.72 -0.51
C ASP A 28 7.10 13.76 -0.27
N ARG A 29 7.48 13.56 1.00
CA ARG A 29 8.54 12.63 1.38
C ARG A 29 8.23 11.18 0.99
N LEU A 30 6.98 10.74 1.15
CA LEU A 30 6.55 9.42 0.68
C LEU A 30 6.71 9.31 -0.85
N ALA A 31 6.21 10.29 -1.61
CA ALA A 31 6.31 10.29 -3.06
C ALA A 31 7.77 10.30 -3.53
N MET A 32 8.64 11.09 -2.91
CA MET A 32 10.08 11.11 -3.18
C MET A 32 10.71 9.73 -2.95
N MET A 33 10.46 9.14 -1.79
CA MET A 33 11.02 7.84 -1.39
C MET A 33 10.60 6.73 -2.35
N LEU A 34 9.31 6.67 -2.69
CA LEU A 34 8.79 5.66 -3.62
C LEU A 34 9.28 5.91 -5.05
N SER A 35 9.39 7.17 -5.47
CA SER A 35 9.98 7.51 -6.77
C SER A 35 11.44 7.08 -6.88
N ASN A 36 12.23 7.21 -5.80
CA ASN A 36 13.61 6.74 -5.77
C ASN A 36 13.69 5.20 -5.92
N LEU A 37 12.86 4.46 -5.18
CA LEU A 37 12.78 3.00 -5.33
C LEU A 37 12.36 2.60 -6.74
N HIS A 38 11.35 3.26 -7.32
CA HIS A 38 10.88 2.99 -8.68
C HIS A 38 11.97 3.27 -9.72
N ASN A 39 12.68 4.41 -9.60
CA ASN A 39 13.78 4.79 -10.48
C ASN A 39 14.99 3.84 -10.38
N SER A 40 15.16 3.14 -9.26
CA SER A 40 16.16 2.07 -9.12
C SER A 40 15.80 0.78 -9.87
N GLY A 41 14.66 0.76 -10.58
CA GLY A 41 14.21 -0.38 -11.39
C GLY A 41 13.33 -1.38 -10.63
N LYS A 42 12.78 -1.00 -9.47
CA LYS A 42 11.79 -1.80 -8.73
C LYS A 42 10.39 -1.55 -9.27
N GLU A 43 9.54 -2.56 -9.17
CA GLU A 43 8.13 -2.46 -9.53
C GLU A 43 7.32 -2.21 -8.26
N LEU A 44 6.61 -1.09 -8.19
CA LEU A 44 5.89 -0.69 -6.98
C LEU A 44 4.38 -0.80 -7.17
N LEU A 45 3.69 -1.34 -6.16
CA LEU A 45 2.24 -1.26 -6.00
C LEU A 45 1.94 -0.63 -4.65
N LEU A 46 1.30 0.53 -4.61
CA LEU A 46 1.01 1.25 -3.37
C LEU A 46 -0.41 0.94 -2.91
N VAL A 47 -0.56 0.32 -1.75
CA VAL A 47 -1.84 0.10 -1.06
C VAL A 47 -2.00 1.19 0.00
N SER A 48 -3.04 2.02 -0.17
CA SER A 48 -3.33 3.15 0.71
C SER A 48 -4.73 3.02 1.29
N SER A 49 -4.92 3.44 2.55
CA SER A 49 -6.24 3.69 3.14
C SER A 49 -6.54 5.20 3.17
N GLY A 50 -7.63 5.61 3.84
CA GLY A 50 -7.88 7.01 4.18
C GLY A 50 -8.93 7.76 3.38
N ALA A 51 -9.61 7.10 2.44
CA ALA A 51 -10.67 7.72 1.64
C ALA A 51 -11.76 8.31 2.54
N ILE A 52 -12.26 7.56 3.52
CA ILE A 52 -13.29 8.03 4.45
C ILE A 52 -12.82 9.25 5.26
N ALA A 53 -11.61 9.19 5.84
CA ALA A 53 -11.07 10.30 6.63
C ALA A 53 -10.93 11.60 5.82
N LEU A 54 -10.38 11.51 4.59
CA LEU A 54 -10.26 12.66 3.69
C LEU A 54 -11.62 13.18 3.23
N GLY A 55 -12.58 12.27 2.99
CA GLY A 55 -13.94 12.64 2.61
C GLY A 55 -14.65 13.40 3.71
N SER A 56 -14.51 12.96 4.96
CA SER A 56 -15.10 13.62 6.12
C SER A 56 -14.55 15.02 6.34
N ASP A 57 -13.23 15.19 6.27
CA ASP A 57 -12.60 16.52 6.34
C ASP A 57 -13.10 17.42 5.21
N LYS A 58 -13.20 16.87 3.98
CA LYS A 58 -13.68 17.61 2.81
C LYS A 58 -15.14 18.07 2.93
N LEU A 59 -15.99 17.22 3.49
CA LEU A 59 -17.42 17.46 3.64
C LEU A 59 -17.77 18.21 4.94
N ASN A 60 -16.82 18.36 5.87
CA ASN A 60 -17.03 18.84 7.22
C ASN A 60 -18.09 18.00 7.99
N ILE A 61 -17.96 16.67 7.91
CA ILE A 61 -18.86 15.71 8.59
C ILE A 61 -18.09 14.96 9.66
N GLU A 62 -18.68 14.83 10.86
CA GLU A 62 -18.13 13.99 11.93
C GLU A 62 -18.41 12.51 11.64
N LEU A 63 -17.35 11.68 11.58
CA LEU A 63 -17.43 10.27 11.17
C LEU A 63 -18.40 9.44 12.01
N ASN A 64 -18.47 9.70 13.32
CA ASN A 64 -19.34 9.00 14.27
C ASN A 64 -20.84 9.31 14.08
N THR A 65 -21.21 10.22 13.18
CA THR A 65 -22.60 10.59 12.89
C THR A 65 -23.15 9.99 11.60
N ALA A 66 -22.30 9.40 10.75
CA ALA A 66 -22.69 8.84 9.46
C ALA A 66 -23.18 7.39 9.61
N ASP A 67 -24.27 7.05 8.92
CA ASP A 67 -24.63 5.64 8.69
C ASP A 67 -23.72 5.02 7.60
N VAL A 68 -23.83 3.71 7.39
CA VAL A 68 -22.99 3.00 6.41
C VAL A 68 -23.08 3.64 5.02
N THR A 69 -24.27 4.05 4.59
CA THR A 69 -24.45 4.70 3.27
C THR A 69 -23.78 6.08 3.22
N GLY A 70 -23.85 6.85 4.30
CA GLY A 70 -23.12 8.09 4.48
C GLY A 70 -21.61 7.88 4.41
N LEU A 71 -21.08 6.81 5.03
CA LEU A 71 -19.66 6.45 4.95
C LEU A 71 -19.25 6.06 3.52
N MET A 72 -20.06 5.30 2.79
CA MET A 72 -19.80 4.97 1.37
C MET A 72 -19.72 6.24 0.50
N ALA A 73 -20.67 7.16 0.66
CA ALA A 73 -20.68 8.43 -0.07
C ALA A 73 -19.46 9.31 0.30
N THR A 74 -19.11 9.34 1.59
CA THR A 74 -17.93 10.03 2.10
C THR A 74 -16.65 9.43 1.52
N ALA A 75 -16.55 8.10 1.48
CA ALA A 75 -15.42 7.40 0.87
C ALA A 75 -15.29 7.72 -0.63
N ALA A 76 -16.40 7.80 -1.37
CA ALA A 76 -16.39 8.19 -2.77
C ALA A 76 -15.80 9.60 -2.98
N VAL A 77 -16.19 10.57 -2.14
CA VAL A 77 -15.65 11.94 -2.16
C VAL A 77 -14.16 11.95 -1.81
N GLY A 78 -13.79 11.27 -0.73
CA GLY A 78 -12.42 11.28 -0.25
C GLY A 78 -11.46 10.46 -1.12
N GLN A 79 -11.91 9.39 -1.78
CA GLN A 79 -11.12 8.65 -2.75
C GLN A 79 -10.73 9.53 -3.95
N ALA A 80 -11.64 10.40 -4.41
CA ALA A 80 -11.33 11.37 -5.46
C ALA A 80 -10.27 12.40 -5.01
N GLU A 81 -10.30 12.85 -3.76
CA GLU A 81 -9.25 13.73 -3.21
C GLU A 81 -7.93 12.96 -2.99
N LEU A 82 -7.99 11.71 -2.53
CA LEU A 82 -6.83 10.86 -2.29
C LEU A 82 -6.01 10.66 -3.57
N ILE A 83 -6.65 10.26 -4.67
CA ILE A 83 -5.92 10.04 -5.94
C ILE A 83 -5.36 11.35 -6.51
N LYS A 84 -6.09 12.46 -6.38
CA LYS A 84 -5.63 13.79 -6.78
C LYS A 84 -4.38 14.21 -6.00
N LEU A 85 -4.32 13.91 -4.70
CA LEU A 85 -3.13 14.17 -3.89
C LEU A 85 -1.97 13.31 -4.34
N TYR A 86 -2.16 12.00 -4.52
CA TYR A 86 -1.10 11.13 -5.02
C TYR A 86 -0.56 11.60 -6.37
N GLN A 87 -1.42 11.92 -7.34
CA GLN A 87 -1.01 12.49 -8.62
C GLN A 87 -0.16 13.75 -8.43
N LYS A 88 -0.66 14.73 -7.65
CA LYS A 88 0.06 16.00 -7.39
C LYS A 88 1.49 15.79 -6.89
N TYR A 89 1.72 14.83 -6.01
CA TYR A 89 3.05 14.62 -5.43
C TYR A 89 3.95 13.74 -6.29
N PHE A 90 3.43 12.67 -6.89
CA PHE A 90 4.21 11.82 -7.79
C PHE A 90 4.60 12.54 -9.08
N ASP A 91 3.77 13.47 -9.58
CA ASP A 91 4.09 14.31 -10.74
C ASP A 91 5.35 15.15 -10.54
N GLN A 92 5.65 15.58 -9.30
CA GLN A 92 6.86 16.36 -8.98
C GLN A 92 8.15 15.56 -9.23
N TYR A 93 8.05 14.24 -9.16
CA TYR A 93 9.13 13.29 -9.39
C TYR A 93 9.04 12.59 -10.75
N ASN A 94 8.20 13.12 -11.67
CA ASN A 94 7.92 12.58 -12.99
C ASN A 94 7.42 11.13 -12.98
N GLN A 95 6.66 10.76 -11.96
CA GLN A 95 6.08 9.42 -11.85
C GLN A 95 4.60 9.45 -12.19
N MET A 96 4.21 8.58 -13.12
CA MET A 96 2.79 8.35 -13.41
C MET A 96 2.21 7.36 -12.40
N VAL A 97 1.02 7.68 -11.91
CA VAL A 97 0.23 6.81 -11.02
C VAL A 97 -1.11 6.44 -11.65
N ALA A 98 -1.62 5.26 -11.33
CA ALA A 98 -2.93 4.79 -11.79
C ALA A 98 -3.78 4.28 -10.63
N GLN A 99 -5.04 4.71 -10.57
CA GLN A 99 -5.97 4.21 -9.56
C GLN A 99 -6.48 2.81 -9.91
N VAL A 100 -6.49 1.92 -8.92
CA VAL A 100 -7.18 0.64 -8.98
C VAL A 100 -7.99 0.46 -7.69
N LEU A 101 -9.29 0.20 -7.80
CA LEU A 101 -10.15 -0.07 -6.65
C LEU A 101 -10.56 -1.54 -6.66
N LEU A 102 -10.33 -2.24 -5.56
CA LEU A 102 -10.68 -3.65 -5.41
C LEU A 102 -11.86 -3.79 -4.45
N ALA A 103 -12.73 -4.77 -4.69
CA ALA A 103 -13.69 -5.20 -3.69
C ALA A 103 -13.03 -6.22 -2.75
N SER A 104 -13.42 -6.28 -1.47
CA SER A 104 -12.85 -7.24 -0.52
C SER A 104 -13.06 -8.71 -0.92
N ASP A 105 -14.10 -8.99 -1.70
CA ASP A 105 -14.41 -10.33 -2.22
C ASP A 105 -13.51 -10.78 -3.39
N ILE A 106 -12.49 -10.01 -3.79
CA ILE A 106 -11.69 -10.25 -4.99
C ILE A 106 -11.09 -11.67 -5.03
N VAL A 107 -10.73 -12.21 -3.87
CA VAL A 107 -10.15 -13.56 -3.72
C VAL A 107 -11.13 -14.68 -4.04
N ASN A 108 -12.44 -14.42 -3.98
CA ASN A 108 -13.50 -15.41 -4.24
C ASN A 108 -13.88 -15.48 -5.72
N HIS A 109 -13.29 -14.64 -6.57
CA HIS A 109 -13.67 -14.49 -7.97
C HIS A 109 -12.47 -14.60 -8.91
N GLU A 110 -12.15 -15.83 -9.33
CA GLU A 110 -11.01 -16.14 -10.21
C GLU A 110 -10.93 -15.24 -11.45
N LYS A 111 -12.05 -14.96 -12.13
CA LYS A 111 -12.05 -14.07 -13.30
C LYS A 111 -11.63 -12.63 -12.94
N ARG A 112 -12.13 -12.09 -11.82
CA ARG A 112 -11.76 -10.73 -11.37
C ARG A 112 -10.30 -10.70 -10.94
N LYS A 113 -9.82 -11.77 -10.27
CA LYS A 113 -8.42 -11.95 -9.88
C LYS A 113 -7.49 -11.93 -11.10
N THR A 114 -7.77 -12.72 -12.13
CA THR A 114 -6.99 -12.74 -13.38
C THR A 114 -6.99 -11.37 -14.07
N ASN A 115 -8.14 -10.70 -14.16
CA ASN A 115 -8.21 -9.37 -14.76
C ASN A 115 -7.39 -8.34 -13.96
N THR A 116 -7.43 -8.42 -12.64
CA THR A 116 -6.64 -7.55 -11.74
C THR A 116 -5.15 -7.79 -11.93
N GLN A 117 -4.73 -9.06 -11.96
CA GLN A 117 -3.34 -9.43 -12.24
C GLN A 117 -2.89 -8.86 -13.59
N ASN A 118 -3.64 -9.10 -14.67
CA ASN A 118 -3.32 -8.58 -16.00
C ASN A 118 -3.19 -7.04 -16.01
N THR A 119 -4.06 -6.36 -15.27
CA THR A 119 -4.02 -4.89 -15.14
C THR A 119 -2.75 -4.44 -14.42
N PHE A 120 -2.39 -5.09 -13.30
CA PHE A 120 -1.15 -4.79 -12.59
C PHE A 120 0.09 -5.03 -13.46
N GLU A 121 0.18 -6.19 -14.13
CA GLU A 121 1.31 -6.47 -15.03
C GLU A 121 1.43 -5.39 -16.12
N THR A 122 0.32 -5.03 -16.78
CA THR A 122 0.32 -4.04 -17.86
C THR A 122 0.74 -2.65 -17.34
N LEU A 123 0.24 -2.21 -16.18
CA LEU A 123 0.63 -0.93 -15.59
C LEU A 123 2.12 -0.89 -15.24
N LEU A 124 2.66 -1.98 -14.67
CA LEU A 124 4.07 -2.09 -14.32
C LEU A 124 4.96 -2.14 -15.58
N GLU A 125 4.54 -2.81 -16.65
CA GLU A 125 5.20 -2.79 -17.96
C GLU A 125 5.25 -1.38 -18.56
N MET A 126 4.20 -0.59 -18.34
CA MET A 126 4.13 0.84 -18.71
C MET A 126 4.93 1.76 -17.77
N ASN A 127 5.63 1.20 -16.77
CA ASN A 127 6.38 1.93 -15.74
C ASN A 127 5.50 2.88 -14.89
N ILE A 128 4.24 2.52 -14.70
CA ILE A 128 3.24 3.26 -13.91
C ILE A 128 3.11 2.60 -12.53
N ILE A 129 3.01 3.40 -11.48
CA ILE A 129 2.81 2.93 -10.09
C ILE A 129 1.30 2.82 -9.83
N PRO A 130 0.74 1.62 -9.64
CA PRO A 130 -0.66 1.48 -9.25
C PRO A 130 -0.86 1.95 -7.80
N ILE A 131 -1.91 2.71 -7.57
CA ILE A 131 -2.40 3.13 -6.25
C ILE A 131 -3.70 2.36 -6.01
N ILE A 132 -3.65 1.42 -5.08
CA ILE A 132 -4.71 0.49 -4.76
C ILE A 132 -5.38 0.90 -3.45
N ASN A 133 -6.70 0.90 -3.45
CA ASN A 133 -7.52 0.97 -2.25
C ASN A 133 -8.74 0.05 -2.41
N GLU A 134 -9.45 -0.19 -1.32
CA GLU A 134 -10.76 -0.81 -1.36
C GLU A 134 -11.79 0.11 -2.04
N ASN A 135 -12.76 -0.48 -2.73
CA ASN A 135 -13.88 0.24 -3.32
C ASN A 135 -15.01 0.45 -2.30
N ASP A 136 -14.73 1.23 -1.27
CA ASP A 136 -15.65 1.52 -0.16
C ASP A 136 -16.97 2.14 -0.63
N ALA A 137 -16.96 2.83 -1.78
CA ALA A 137 -18.16 3.43 -2.35
C ALA A 137 -19.22 2.39 -2.79
N VAL A 138 -18.83 1.13 -2.93
CA VAL A 138 -19.72 0.02 -3.34
C VAL A 138 -19.57 -1.23 -2.48
N SER A 139 -18.83 -1.15 -1.38
CA SER A 139 -18.58 -2.23 -0.41
C SER A 139 -19.16 -1.86 0.94
N THR A 140 -19.80 -2.81 1.63
CA THR A 140 -20.36 -2.60 2.99
C THR A 140 -19.69 -3.47 4.04
N SER A 141 -18.91 -4.48 3.65
CA SER A 141 -18.41 -5.53 4.54
C SER A 141 -17.30 -5.06 5.47
N ASP A 142 -16.53 -4.06 5.05
CA ASP A 142 -15.27 -3.72 5.70
C ASP A 142 -15.09 -2.20 5.93
N ILE A 143 -16.17 -1.41 5.76
CA ILE A 143 -16.13 0.06 5.85
C ILE A 143 -15.65 0.59 7.21
N GLU A 144 -15.78 -0.21 8.28
CA GLU A 144 -15.36 0.12 9.63
C GLU A 144 -13.95 -0.38 9.97
N LEU A 145 -13.33 -1.21 9.11
CA LEU A 145 -11.98 -1.74 9.32
C LEU A 145 -10.94 -0.75 8.78
N GLU A 146 -10.13 -0.17 9.68
CA GLU A 146 -9.06 0.76 9.31
C GLU A 146 -7.77 0.05 8.82
N ASP A 147 -7.66 -1.26 9.05
CA ASP A 147 -6.49 -2.05 8.67
C ASP A 147 -6.56 -2.52 7.21
N ASN A 148 -5.71 -1.93 6.36
CA ASN A 148 -5.57 -2.34 4.95
C ASN A 148 -4.52 -3.44 4.71
N TYR A 149 -4.01 -4.12 5.75
CA TYR A 149 -3.07 -5.23 5.59
C TYR A 149 -3.66 -6.43 4.82
N PRO A 150 -4.92 -6.86 5.06
CA PRO A 150 -5.53 -7.92 4.25
C PRO A 150 -5.58 -7.56 2.75
N LEU A 151 -5.86 -6.29 2.43
CA LEU A 151 -5.79 -5.79 1.05
C LEU A 151 -4.35 -5.85 0.51
N ALA A 152 -3.35 -5.43 1.29
CA ALA A 152 -1.95 -5.53 0.90
C ALA A 152 -1.50 -6.97 0.65
N LEU A 153 -1.95 -7.91 1.48
CA LEU A 153 -1.69 -9.34 1.31
C LEU A 153 -2.32 -9.89 0.02
N ASN A 154 -3.57 -9.50 -0.26
CA ASN A 154 -4.26 -9.87 -1.50
C ASN A 154 -3.53 -9.30 -2.72
N VAL A 155 -3.14 -8.03 -2.70
CA VAL A 155 -2.39 -7.39 -3.79
C VAL A 155 -1.03 -8.08 -3.97
N ALA A 156 -0.31 -8.40 -2.89
CA ALA A 156 0.97 -9.09 -2.95
C ALA A 156 0.84 -10.50 -3.55
N THR A 157 -0.23 -11.20 -3.20
CA THR A 157 -0.54 -12.54 -3.74
C THR A 157 -0.89 -12.46 -5.23
N ILE A 158 -1.78 -11.55 -5.62
CA ILE A 158 -2.25 -11.40 -7.01
C ILE A 158 -1.11 -10.93 -7.93
N SER A 159 -0.26 -10.05 -7.43
CA SER A 159 0.87 -9.49 -8.18
C SER A 159 2.16 -10.32 -8.06
N ASN A 160 2.17 -11.46 -7.36
CA ASN A 160 3.39 -12.25 -7.12
C ASN A 160 4.56 -11.43 -6.56
N ALA A 161 4.27 -10.54 -5.60
CA ALA A 161 5.24 -9.62 -5.03
C ALA A 161 6.42 -10.35 -4.35
N ASP A 162 7.58 -9.71 -4.36
CA ASP A 162 8.78 -10.12 -3.63
C ASP A 162 8.72 -9.68 -2.16
N ILE A 163 8.15 -8.50 -1.90
CA ILE A 163 8.21 -7.82 -0.60
C ILE A 163 6.87 -7.13 -0.31
N ILE A 164 6.42 -7.22 0.94
CA ILE A 164 5.47 -6.26 1.53
C ILE A 164 6.27 -5.29 2.41
N LEU A 165 6.30 -4.02 1.99
CA LEU A 165 6.91 -2.92 2.73
C LEU A 165 5.81 -2.16 3.48
N ILE A 166 5.89 -2.11 4.80
CA ILE A 166 4.90 -1.45 5.64
C ILE A 166 5.55 -0.23 6.29
N LYS A 167 4.97 0.95 6.07
CA LYS A 167 5.28 2.13 6.88
C LYS A 167 4.35 2.12 8.09
N SER A 168 4.89 1.84 9.27
CA SER A 168 4.09 1.77 10.50
C SER A 168 4.02 3.15 11.17
N ASP A 169 2.82 3.53 11.60
CA ASP A 169 2.59 4.70 12.46
C ASP A 169 3.20 4.54 13.84
N ILE A 170 3.31 3.31 14.32
CA ILE A 170 3.84 2.99 15.63
C ILE A 170 5.36 3.00 15.53
N ASN A 171 5.97 4.06 16.08
CA ASN A 171 7.43 4.30 16.14
C ASN A 171 8.12 4.73 14.83
N SER A 172 7.37 5.11 13.78
CA SER A 172 7.96 5.57 12.50
C SER A 172 8.94 4.56 11.88
N LYS A 173 8.65 3.26 12.04
CA LYS A 173 9.49 2.17 11.54
C LYS A 173 8.99 1.67 10.18
N TYR A 174 9.92 1.11 9.43
CA TYR A 174 9.66 0.36 8.20
C TYR A 174 9.77 -1.13 8.50
N ILE A 175 8.71 -1.88 8.19
CA ILE A 175 8.72 -3.34 8.25
C ILE A 175 8.86 -3.84 6.82
N ILE A 176 9.88 -4.66 6.58
CA ILE A 176 10.20 -5.22 5.27
C ILE A 176 9.99 -6.72 5.37
N GLN A 177 8.83 -7.19 4.91
CA GLN A 177 8.50 -8.61 4.91
C GLN A 177 8.78 -9.20 3.51
N PRO A 178 9.86 -9.97 3.34
CA PRO A 178 10.09 -10.72 2.11
C PRO A 178 9.12 -11.90 1.98
N CYS A 179 8.87 -12.32 0.74
CA CYS A 179 8.18 -13.57 0.45
C CYS A 179 9.09 -14.78 0.73
N GLY A 180 8.49 -15.98 0.80
CA GLY A 180 9.26 -17.23 0.78
C GLY A 180 9.98 -17.56 2.08
N GLY A 181 9.49 -17.06 3.21
CA GLY A 181 9.96 -17.43 4.55
C GLY A 181 11.29 -16.81 4.98
N LEU A 182 11.86 -15.90 4.18
CA LEU A 182 12.95 -15.04 4.66
C LEU A 182 12.47 -14.20 5.86
N GLN A 183 13.38 -13.92 6.79
CA GLN A 183 13.04 -13.17 7.99
C GLN A 183 12.71 -11.71 7.65
N ALA A 184 11.65 -11.19 8.27
CA ALA A 184 11.33 -9.77 8.18
C ALA A 184 12.41 -8.90 8.81
N ARG A 185 12.52 -7.67 8.32
CA ARG A 185 13.46 -6.68 8.87
C ARG A 185 12.71 -5.43 9.29
N ILE A 186 13.04 -4.90 10.47
CA ILE A 186 12.44 -3.68 10.99
C ILE A 186 13.53 -2.63 11.15
N VAL A 187 13.38 -1.50 10.46
CA VAL A 187 14.36 -0.41 10.43
C VAL A 187 13.70 0.92 10.72
N SER A 188 14.48 1.91 11.17
CA SER A 188 13.91 3.18 11.69
C SER A 188 14.10 4.37 10.75
N ASN A 189 14.79 4.19 9.61
CA ASN A 189 15.01 5.26 8.65
C ASN A 189 14.97 4.77 7.20
N GLU A 190 14.83 5.73 6.29
CA GLU A 190 14.64 5.49 4.85
C GLU A 190 15.89 4.91 4.18
N GLU A 191 17.08 5.33 4.60
CA GLU A 191 18.34 4.85 4.03
C GLU A 191 18.56 3.36 4.34
N GLU A 192 18.34 2.97 5.60
CA GLU A 192 18.34 1.57 6.01
C GLU A 192 17.25 0.77 5.29
N MET A 193 16.06 1.34 5.12
CA MET A 193 14.97 0.67 4.42
C MET A 193 15.34 0.35 2.97
N ILE A 194 15.86 1.33 2.23
CA ILE A 194 16.29 1.14 0.84
C ILE A 194 17.37 0.06 0.75
N LYS A 195 18.40 0.14 1.60
CA LYS A 195 19.48 -0.84 1.63
C LYS A 195 18.98 -2.26 1.91
N ASN A 196 18.05 -2.41 2.85
CA ASN A 196 17.50 -3.72 3.20
C ASN A 196 16.58 -4.27 2.10
N VAL A 197 15.81 -3.42 1.42
CA VAL A 197 15.02 -3.81 0.24
C VAL A 197 15.93 -4.31 -0.89
N GLU A 198 17.06 -3.64 -1.13
CA GLU A 198 18.03 -4.03 -2.15
C GLU A 198 18.67 -5.39 -1.84
N ASP A 199 19.17 -5.59 -0.62
CA ASP A 199 19.76 -6.85 -0.16
C ASP A 199 18.75 -8.01 -0.24
N ILE A 200 17.51 -7.80 0.22
CA ILE A 200 16.45 -8.81 0.12
C ILE A 200 16.17 -9.16 -1.34
N CYS A 201 16.08 -8.16 -2.22
CA CYS A 201 15.86 -8.40 -3.65
C CYS A 201 16.98 -9.24 -4.28
N GLU A 202 18.24 -9.01 -3.86
CA GLU A 202 19.38 -9.81 -4.30
C GLU A 202 19.27 -11.26 -3.81
N GLN A 203 18.99 -11.46 -2.52
CA GLN A 203 18.78 -12.80 -1.93
C GLN A 203 17.66 -13.58 -2.63
N LEU A 204 16.52 -12.92 -2.89
CA LEU A 204 15.37 -13.53 -3.57
C LEU A 204 15.68 -13.92 -5.03
N SER A 205 16.68 -13.30 -5.66
CA SER A 205 17.07 -13.63 -7.04
C SER A 205 17.73 -15.03 -7.17
N HIS A 206 18.16 -15.61 -6.05
CA HIS A 206 18.91 -16.86 -5.99
C HIS A 206 18.09 -18.07 -5.49
N ILE A 207 16.80 -17.89 -5.15
CA ILE A 207 15.96 -18.97 -4.59
C ILE A 207 14.70 -19.23 -5.43
N THR A 208 14.27 -20.49 -5.45
CA THR A 208 12.97 -20.90 -6.01
C THR A 208 11.87 -20.50 -5.03
N LYS A 209 10.93 -19.65 -5.46
CA LYS A 209 9.92 -19.09 -4.56
C LYS A 209 8.77 -20.07 -4.29
N GLU A 210 8.56 -20.43 -3.04
CA GLU A 210 7.21 -20.69 -2.53
C GLU A 210 6.65 -19.36 -2.00
N CYS A 211 5.91 -18.62 -2.84
CA CYS A 211 5.41 -17.30 -2.49
C CYS A 211 4.31 -17.39 -1.42
N GLY A 212 4.63 -16.91 -0.22
CA GLY A 212 3.68 -16.70 0.86
C GLY A 212 4.14 -15.55 1.75
N PHE A 213 3.17 -14.89 2.38
CA PHE A 213 3.38 -13.83 3.36
C PHE A 213 2.56 -14.18 4.62
N PRO A 214 2.97 -13.72 5.82
CA PRO A 214 2.18 -13.92 7.03
C PRO A 214 0.79 -13.29 6.93
N GLU A 215 -0.21 -13.93 7.54
CA GLU A 215 -1.62 -13.50 7.50
C GLU A 215 -1.90 -12.20 8.25
N SER A 216 -0.99 -11.76 9.14
CA SER A 216 -1.15 -10.52 9.91
C SER A 216 0.19 -9.86 10.23
N ILE A 217 0.16 -8.57 10.57
CA ILE A 217 1.37 -7.80 10.94
C ILE A 217 1.96 -8.32 12.26
N GLU A 218 1.15 -8.75 13.22
CA GLU A 218 1.63 -9.31 14.50
C GLU A 218 2.50 -10.53 14.25
N LYS A 219 2.10 -11.43 13.33
CA LYS A 219 2.91 -12.59 12.95
C LYS A 219 4.26 -12.18 12.35
N ILE A 220 4.34 -11.05 11.65
CA ILE A 220 5.60 -10.50 11.14
C ILE A 220 6.50 -10.06 12.32
N VAL A 221 5.95 -9.26 13.24
CA VAL A 221 6.73 -8.70 14.36
C VAL A 221 7.22 -9.80 15.32
N TYR A 222 6.40 -10.80 15.62
CA TYR A 222 6.81 -11.92 16.47
C TYR A 222 7.93 -12.78 15.85
N GLN A 223 8.07 -12.83 14.52
CA GLN A 223 9.20 -13.50 13.87
C GLN A 223 10.53 -12.74 14.06
N THR A 224 10.47 -11.43 14.30
CA THR A 224 11.67 -10.61 14.51
C THR A 224 12.16 -10.59 15.97
N ASP A 225 11.26 -10.77 16.94
CA ASP A 225 11.62 -10.81 18.36
C ASP A 225 12.17 -12.19 18.82
N ALA A 226 12.01 -13.23 17.99
CA ALA A 226 12.42 -14.60 18.29
C ALA A 226 13.86 -14.94 17.87
N SER A 227 14.64 -13.97 17.38
CA SER A 227 16.00 -14.14 16.85
C SER A 227 17.07 -13.39 17.61
#